data_AF-A0A0J9TJQ2-F1
#
_entry.id   AF-A0A0J9TJQ2-F1
#
_cell.length_a   1.000
_cell.length_b   1.000
_cell.length_c   1.000
_cell.angle_alpha   90.00
_cell.angle_beta   90.00
_cell.angle_gamma   90.00
#
_symmetry.space_group_name_H-M   'P 1'
#
loop_
_entity.id
_entity.type
_entity.pdbx_description
1 polymer ?
#
loop_
_entity_poly.entity_id
_entity_poly.type
_entity_poly.pdbx_seq_one_letter_code
_entity_poly.pdbx_strand_id
1 'polypeptide(L)'
;MNKYGYTLILFSLIPFLGLIYPMIFNKHNTLLSKCCFKGCTKNHGYTGSENDPSKKHESKGYTLLNIEENTWNIIDTIQRVTLCLSVIIVLCVIFYILVKVIKYERLKARKDKMTVKEYCRLCKNIFI
;
A
#
# COMPACT_ATOMS: atom_id res chain seq x y z
N MET A 1 -15.27 -13.88 23.29
CA MET A 1 -14.41 -13.49 22.15
C MET A 1 -15.32 -13.07 21.00
N ASN A 2 -15.30 -11.78 20.68
CA ASN A 2 -16.40 -11.11 19.95
C ASN A 2 -16.32 -11.36 18.43
N LYS A 3 -17.46 -11.76 17.84
CA LYS A 3 -17.69 -11.93 16.38
C LYS A 3 -17.25 -10.74 15.50
N TYR A 4 -17.05 -9.56 16.09
CA TYR A 4 -16.72 -8.32 15.39
C TYR A 4 -15.22 -8.02 15.29
N GLY A 5 -14.37 -8.72 16.05
CA GLY A 5 -12.91 -8.51 15.98
C GLY A 5 -12.32 -8.92 14.63
N TYR A 6 -12.84 -10.01 14.05
CA TYR A 6 -12.35 -10.56 12.78
C TYR A 6 -12.56 -9.61 11.60
N THR A 7 -13.66 -8.85 11.59
CA THR A 7 -13.95 -7.85 10.54
C THR A 7 -12.91 -6.74 10.49
N LEU A 8 -12.45 -6.24 11.66
CA LEU A 8 -11.42 -5.21 11.73
C LEU A 8 -10.06 -5.73 11.27
N ILE A 9 -9.72 -6.97 11.62
CA ILE A 9 -8.46 -7.61 11.21
C ILE A 9 -8.43 -7.79 9.68
N LEU A 10 -9.51 -8.31 9.09
CA LEU A 10 -9.63 -8.43 7.64
C LEU A 10 -9.55 -7.07 6.94
N PHE A 11 -10.21 -6.06 7.50
CA PHE A 11 -10.21 -4.71 6.94
C PHE A 11 -8.81 -4.08 6.96
N SER A 12 -8.02 -4.31 8.01
CA SER A 12 -6.64 -3.84 8.11
C SER A 12 -5.66 -4.59 7.20
N LEU A 13 -5.99 -5.80 6.74
CA LEU A 13 -5.12 -6.59 5.87
C LEU A 13 -5.10 -6.04 4.42
N ILE A 14 -6.21 -5.45 3.96
CA ILE A 14 -6.35 -4.85 2.64
C ILE A 14 -5.30 -3.75 2.37
N PRO A 15 -5.16 -2.70 3.21
CA PRO A 15 -4.12 -1.68 3.01
C PRO A 15 -2.71 -2.25 3.17
N PHE A 16 -2.53 -3.32 3.96
CA PHE A 16 -1.23 -3.96 4.14
C PHE A 16 -0.75 -4.64 2.85
N LEU A 17 -1.64 -5.35 2.16
CA LEU A 17 -1.37 -5.90 0.82
C LEU A 17 -1.09 -4.78 -0.19
N GLY A 18 -1.81 -3.65 -0.07
CA GLY A 18 -1.55 -2.44 -0.83
C GLY A 18 -0.11 -1.92 -0.69
N LEU A 19 0.38 -1.87 0.55
CA LEU A 19 1.70 -1.34 0.93
C LEU A 19 2.88 -2.24 0.54
N ILE A 20 2.66 -3.56 0.47
CA ILE A 20 3.71 -4.50 0.06
C ILE A 20 4.15 -4.25 -1.39
N TYR A 21 3.23 -3.85 -2.26
CA TYR A 21 3.54 -3.58 -3.66
C TYR A 21 4.62 -2.51 -3.87
N PRO A 22 4.48 -1.25 -3.40
CA PRO A 22 5.54 -0.24 -3.55
C PRO A 22 6.83 -0.62 -2.80
N MET A 23 6.75 -1.47 -1.78
CA MET A 23 7.93 -1.96 -1.05
C MET A 23 8.75 -2.95 -1.89
N ILE A 24 8.09 -3.85 -2.62
CA ILE A 24 8.75 -4.83 -3.52
C ILE A 24 9.16 -4.16 -4.83
N PHE A 25 8.30 -3.32 -5.41
CA PHE A 25 8.52 -2.68 -6.69
C PHE A 25 9.22 -1.32 -6.58
N ASN A 26 9.88 -1.06 -5.45
CA ASN A 26 10.65 0.16 -5.27
C ASN A 26 11.83 0.20 -6.25
N LYS A 27 12.10 1.38 -6.84
CA LYS A 27 13.24 1.64 -7.72
C LYS A 27 14.60 1.29 -7.09
N HIS A 28 14.65 1.28 -5.75
CA HIS A 28 15.84 0.93 -4.97
C HIS A 28 16.02 -0.59 -4.75
N ASN A 29 15.05 -1.43 -5.10
CA ASN A 29 15.22 -2.88 -5.00
C ASN A 29 16.06 -3.40 -6.16
N THR A 30 17.18 -4.01 -5.82
CA THR A 30 18.14 -4.60 -6.76
C THR A 30 17.49 -5.67 -7.64
N LEU A 31 16.46 -6.37 -7.12
CA LEU A 31 15.71 -7.41 -7.83
C LEU A 31 14.94 -6.87 -9.04
N LEU A 32 14.34 -5.68 -8.93
CA LEU A 32 13.58 -5.07 -10.03
C LEU A 32 14.47 -4.19 -10.92
N SER A 33 15.60 -3.70 -10.40
CA SER A 33 16.54 -2.86 -11.15
C SER A 33 17.10 -3.52 -12.42
N LYS A 34 17.04 -4.86 -12.49
CA LYS A 34 17.46 -5.67 -13.64
C LYS A 34 16.29 -6.30 -14.40
N CYS A 35 15.07 -5.81 -14.23
CA CYS A 35 13.92 -6.28 -15.02
C CYS A 35 13.59 -5.29 -16.15
N CYS A 36 13.22 -5.80 -17.31
CA CYS A 36 12.75 -5.01 -18.44
C CYS A 36 11.43 -5.56 -18.98
N PHE A 37 10.59 -4.68 -19.51
CA PHE A 37 9.29 -5.05 -20.07
C PHE A 37 9.42 -5.63 -21.48
N LYS A 38 8.39 -6.33 -21.91
CA LYS A 38 8.26 -6.85 -23.26
C LYS A 38 8.38 -5.71 -24.26
N GLY A 39 9.26 -5.88 -25.25
CA GLY A 39 9.52 -4.85 -26.26
C GLY A 39 10.57 -3.81 -25.87
N CYS A 40 11.31 -4.01 -24.77
CA CYS A 40 12.46 -3.17 -24.44
C CYS A 40 13.53 -3.23 -25.56
N THR A 41 13.76 -2.10 -26.23
CA THR A 41 14.77 -1.94 -27.30
C THR A 41 16.09 -1.37 -26.80
N LYS A 42 16.21 -1.09 -25.49
CA LYS A 42 17.42 -0.53 -24.91
C LYS A 42 18.53 -1.56 -24.91
N ASN A 43 19.74 -1.13 -25.27
CA ASN A 43 20.90 -2.02 -25.35
C ASN A 43 21.55 -2.26 -23.97
N HIS A 44 21.19 -1.53 -22.91
CA HIS A 44 21.76 -1.69 -21.55
C HIS A 44 23.31 -1.78 -21.51
N GLY A 45 23.98 -1.03 -22.40
CA GLY A 45 25.44 -1.06 -22.51
C GLY A 45 26.02 -2.31 -23.20
N TYR A 46 25.20 -3.07 -23.93
CA TYR A 46 25.62 -4.15 -24.81
C TYR A 46 26.25 -3.58 -26.08
N THR A 47 27.46 -4.05 -26.40
CA THR A 47 28.29 -3.58 -27.52
C THR A 47 28.53 -4.67 -28.58
N GLY A 48 27.87 -5.81 -28.47
CA GLY A 48 27.99 -6.91 -29.44
C GLY A 48 27.12 -6.71 -30.68
N SER A 49 27.31 -7.60 -31.66
CA SER A 49 26.56 -7.59 -32.94
C SER A 49 25.22 -8.34 -32.88
N GLU A 50 24.82 -8.89 -31.73
CA GLU A 50 23.52 -9.55 -31.62
C GLU A 50 22.40 -8.53 -31.80
N ASN A 51 21.42 -8.87 -32.63
CA ASN A 51 20.25 -8.04 -32.88
C ASN A 51 19.05 -8.43 -32.03
N ASP A 52 19.06 -9.64 -31.46
CA ASP A 52 17.96 -10.15 -30.63
C ASP A 52 17.94 -9.45 -29.26
N PRO A 53 16.85 -8.76 -28.89
CA PRO A 53 16.77 -8.06 -27.63
C PRO A 53 16.84 -9.00 -26.42
N SER A 54 16.33 -10.23 -26.49
CA SER A 54 16.36 -11.17 -25.36
C SER A 54 17.79 -11.56 -24.99
N LYS A 55 18.62 -11.87 -26.00
CA LYS A 55 20.04 -12.22 -25.80
C LYS A 55 20.87 -11.05 -25.27
N LYS A 56 20.60 -9.82 -25.72
CA LYS A 56 21.22 -8.60 -25.18
C LYS A 56 20.94 -8.40 -23.70
N HIS A 57 19.71 -8.67 -23.26
CA HIS A 57 19.32 -8.52 -21.86
C HIS A 57 19.94 -9.63 -21.00
N GLU A 58 19.88 -10.89 -21.46
CA GLU A 58 20.46 -12.03 -20.75
C GLU A 58 21.98 -11.86 -20.52
N SER A 59 22.72 -11.44 -21.55
CA SER A 59 24.18 -11.20 -21.46
C SER A 59 24.57 -10.10 -20.47
N LYS A 60 23.65 -9.17 -20.16
CA LYS A 60 23.84 -8.12 -19.15
C LYS A 60 23.18 -8.45 -17.81
N GLY A 61 22.59 -9.64 -17.67
CA GLY A 61 21.90 -10.09 -16.47
C GLY A 61 20.55 -9.41 -16.23
N TYR A 62 19.92 -8.89 -17.29
CA TYR A 62 18.55 -8.37 -17.26
C TYR A 62 17.54 -9.46 -17.59
N THR A 63 16.45 -9.53 -16.82
CA THR A 63 15.33 -10.44 -17.10
C THR A 63 14.24 -9.70 -17.88
N LEU A 64 13.86 -10.26 -19.03
CA LEU A 64 12.77 -9.75 -19.86
C LEU A 64 11.43 -10.35 -19.38
N LEU A 65 10.56 -9.49 -18.88
CA LEU A 65 9.20 -9.85 -18.50
C LEU A 65 8.32 -9.88 -19.75
N ASN A 66 7.44 -10.88 -19.88
CA ASN A 66 6.47 -10.95 -20.98
C ASN A 66 5.28 -9.97 -20.81
N ILE A 67 5.46 -8.91 -20.01
CA ILE A 67 4.45 -7.90 -19.71
C ILE A 67 4.80 -6.64 -20.49
N GLU A 68 3.82 -6.06 -21.18
CA GLU A 68 3.97 -4.79 -21.88
C GLU A 68 4.10 -3.63 -20.88
N GLU A 69 4.96 -2.65 -21.19
CA GLU A 69 5.21 -1.49 -20.33
C GLU A 69 3.92 -0.71 -20.03
N ASN A 70 3.04 -0.56 -21.03
CA ASN A 70 1.77 0.13 -20.86
C ASN A 70 0.83 -0.60 -19.89
N THR A 71 0.75 -1.93 -19.99
CA THR A 71 -0.01 -2.76 -19.05
C THR A 71 0.53 -2.63 -17.63
N TRP A 72 1.85 -2.63 -17.48
CA TRP A 72 2.49 -2.44 -16.17
C TRP A 72 2.16 -1.08 -15.56
N ASN A 73 2.21 -0.01 -16.36
CA ASN A 73 1.89 1.34 -15.89
C ASN A 73 0.43 1.47 -15.41
N ILE A 74 -0.50 0.80 -16.09
CA ILE A 74 -1.90 0.74 -15.67
C ILE A 74 -2.01 0.02 -14.32
N ILE A 75 -1.34 -1.11 -14.16
CA ILE A 75 -1.36 -1.90 -12.91
C ILE A 75 -0.77 -1.08 -11.75
N ASP A 76 0.40 -0.44 -11.95
CA ASP A 76 1.04 0.41 -10.93
C ASP A 76 0.11 1.56 -10.52
N THR A 77 -0.53 2.20 -11.51
CA THR A 77 -1.47 3.30 -11.27
C THR A 77 -2.67 2.85 -10.44
N ILE A 78 -3.31 1.74 -10.81
CA ILE A 78 -4.46 1.20 -10.07
C ILE A 78 -4.04 0.86 -8.63
N GLN A 79 -2.91 0.16 -8.47
CA GLN A 79 -2.42 -0.24 -7.16
C GLN A 79 -2.12 0.97 -6.26
N ARG A 80 -1.52 2.03 -6.83
CA ARG A 80 -1.26 3.30 -6.14
C ARG A 80 -2.56 3.99 -5.72
N VAL A 81 -3.55 4.04 -6.61
CA VAL A 81 -4.87 4.63 -6.31
C VAL A 81 -5.59 3.82 -5.22
N THR A 82 -5.57 2.49 -5.31
CA THR A 82 -6.13 1.60 -4.29
C THR A 82 -5.47 1.80 -2.92
N LEU A 83 -4.14 1.95 -2.89
CA LEU A 83 -3.42 2.27 -1.67
C LEU A 83 -3.89 3.60 -1.07
N CYS A 84 -3.92 4.67 -1.87
CA CYS A 84 -4.39 5.99 -1.42
C CYS A 84 -5.83 5.93 -0.87
N LEU A 85 -6.74 5.27 -1.60
CA LEU A 85 -8.13 5.08 -1.17
C LEU A 85 -8.20 4.30 0.15
N SER A 86 -7.44 3.21 0.28
CA SER A 86 -7.43 2.39 1.49
C SER A 86 -7.00 3.19 2.73
N VAL A 87 -5.98 4.04 2.58
CA VAL A 87 -5.50 4.93 3.66
C VAL A 87 -6.59 5.93 4.06
N ILE A 88 -7.27 6.54 3.09
CA ILE A 88 -8.39 7.46 3.35
C ILE A 88 -9.51 6.76 4.11
N ILE A 89 -9.89 5.54 3.71
CA ILE A 89 -10.96 4.80 4.40
C ILE A 89 -10.55 4.45 5.83
N VAL A 90 -9.31 3.99 6.06
CA VAL A 90 -8.81 3.72 7.42
C VAL A 90 -8.86 4.98 8.28
N LEU A 91 -8.43 6.14 7.75
CA LEU A 91 -8.53 7.41 8.45
C LEU A 91 -9.99 7.76 8.78
N CYS A 92 -10.91 7.62 7.82
CA CYS A 92 -12.34 7.85 8.04
C CYS A 92 -12.92 6.94 9.14
N VAL A 93 -12.53 5.67 9.17
CA VAL A 93 -12.95 4.72 10.22
C VAL A 93 -12.42 5.15 11.59
N ILE A 94 -11.15 5.57 11.68
CA ILE A 94 -10.57 6.10 12.92
C ILE A 94 -11.33 7.35 13.38
N PHE A 95 -11.57 8.32 12.48
CA PHE A 95 -12.35 9.50 12.80
C PHE A 95 -13.78 9.15 13.24
N TYR A 96 -14.43 8.19 12.58
CA TYR A 96 -15.76 7.72 12.96
C TYR A 96 -15.79 7.11 14.36
N ILE A 97 -14.82 6.24 14.68
CA ILE A 97 -14.68 5.63 16.02
C ILE A 97 -14.47 6.71 17.06
N LEU A 98 -13.57 7.67 16.79
CA LEU A 98 -13.33 8.80 17.68
C LEU A 98 -14.65 9.53 17.93
N VAL A 99 -15.35 10.00 16.90
CA VAL A 99 -16.63 10.70 17.01
C VAL A 99 -17.67 9.92 17.81
N LYS A 100 -17.78 8.62 17.57
CA LYS A 100 -18.71 7.75 18.30
C LYS A 100 -18.34 7.64 19.78
N VAL A 101 -17.05 7.52 20.10
CA VAL A 101 -16.55 7.50 21.48
C VAL A 101 -16.86 8.82 22.20
N ILE A 102 -16.66 9.98 21.56
CA ILE A 102 -17.05 11.28 22.12
C ILE A 102 -18.52 11.28 22.50
N LYS A 103 -19.36 10.84 21.55
CA LYS A 103 -20.81 10.87 21.71
C LYS A 103 -21.25 9.95 22.85
N TYR A 104 -20.64 8.77 22.96
CA TYR A 104 -20.93 7.82 24.04
C TYR A 104 -20.53 8.36 25.42
N GLU A 105 -19.35 8.94 25.54
CA GLU A 105 -18.89 9.51 26.81
C GLU A 105 -19.68 10.75 27.22
N ARG A 106 -20.08 11.61 26.27
CA ARG A 106 -20.96 12.76 26.55
C ARG A 106 -22.29 12.30 27.16
N LEU A 107 -22.88 11.23 26.64
CA LEU A 107 -24.10 10.64 27.18
C LEU A 107 -23.86 10.00 28.56
N LYS A 108 -22.77 9.24 28.72
CA LYS A 108 -22.45 8.52 29.96
C LYS A 108 -22.10 9.46 31.12
N ALA A 109 -21.35 10.52 30.84
CA ALA A 109 -20.93 11.50 31.86
C ALA A 109 -21.98 12.57 32.13
N ARG A 110 -23.13 12.57 31.41
CA ARG A 110 -24.15 13.63 31.40
C ARG A 110 -23.50 15.02 31.24
N LYS A 111 -22.42 15.09 30.46
CA LYS A 111 -21.51 16.24 30.39
C LYS A 111 -21.51 16.76 28.97
N ASP A 112 -21.84 18.03 28.81
CA ASP A 112 -22.00 18.63 27.48
C ASP A 112 -20.66 18.78 26.73
N LYS A 113 -19.54 18.99 27.43
CA LYS A 113 -18.20 19.13 26.83
C LYS A 113 -17.16 18.27 27.55
N MET A 114 -16.39 17.50 26.79
CA MET A 114 -15.18 16.81 27.25
C MET A 114 -13.94 17.54 26.78
N THR A 115 -12.91 17.56 27.62
CA THR A 115 -11.61 18.18 27.32
C THR A 115 -10.70 17.20 26.59
N VAL A 116 -9.78 17.71 25.74
CA VAL A 116 -8.80 16.91 24.98
C VAL A 116 -7.95 15.97 25.86
N LYS A 117 -7.76 16.32 27.15
CA LYS A 117 -7.08 15.46 28.13
C LYS A 117 -7.83 14.15 28.43
N GLU A 118 -9.16 14.21 28.50
CA GLU A 118 -10.00 13.02 28.70
C GLU A 118 -9.96 12.11 27.45
N TYR A 119 -9.86 12.70 26.25
CA TYR A 119 -9.69 11.94 25.00
C TYR A 119 -8.42 11.11 24.96
N CYS A 120 -7.26 11.71 25.26
CA CYS A 120 -6.00 10.98 25.26
C CYS A 120 -6.02 9.83 26.27
N ARG A 121 -6.68 10.02 27.42
CA ARG A 121 -6.84 8.97 28.43
C ARG A 121 -7.71 7.82 27.93
N LEU A 122 -8.76 8.13 27.18
CA LEU A 122 -9.69 7.12 26.66
C LEU A 122 -9.09 6.33 25.50
N CYS A 123 -8.42 7.00 24.56
CA CYS A 123 -7.65 6.32 23.51
C CYS A 123 -6.61 5.38 24.13
N LYS A 124 -5.95 5.81 25.22
CA LYS A 124 -4.99 4.95 25.95
C LYS A 124 -5.63 3.72 26.59
N ASN A 125 -6.90 3.78 27.02
CA ASN A 125 -7.63 2.64 27.59
C ASN A 125 -8.27 1.72 26.55
N ILE A 126 -8.48 2.16 25.31
CA ILE A 126 -9.03 1.31 24.23
C ILE A 126 -7.93 0.49 23.55
N PHE A 127 -6.70 1.02 23.53
CA PHE A 127 -5.54 0.39 22.88
C PHE A 127 -4.63 -0.41 23.84
N ILE A 128 -4.97 -0.48 25.14
CA ILE A 128 -4.38 -1.35 26.17
C ILE A 128 -5.41 -2.39 26.58
#